data_AF-A0A126SYG7-F1
#
_entry.id   AF-A0A126SYG7-F1
#
_cell.length_a   1.000
_cell.length_b   1.000
_cell.length_c   1.000
_cell.angle_alpha   90.00
_cell.angle_beta   90.00
_cell.angle_gamma   90.00
#
_symmetry.space_group_name_H-M   'P 1'
#
loop_
_entity.id
_entity.type
_entity.pdbx_description
1 polymer ?
#
loop_
_entity_poly.entity_id
_entity_poly.type
_entity_poly.pdbx_seq_one_letter_code
_entity_poly.pdbx_strand_id
1 'polypeptide(L)'
;MSIRLADYLGLLRRRPPGGFAAPATGLRWLLGVGCWLLLTAAQGADFDWPQVVQKARERAAQAYQPVSAPVPQWLLELDYRAWQDIRFDPNAALWAGQGLPFSVRFHHPGSIYRQPVAISQVEAGQATPLAYAPGQFFYGPEVDRQRVPGDLGYAGFTVYAQVGGAWQPVAEFLGGSFMRAGAPLLPGGVRSRALAIDTGLPSGEEFPVFTDFWLVRPAAGSRHLTVYALLDSPRVSGAYRIRLTPGAQVVTAVDCELFFRDAVGRLGLGPLSSMFWYGENGPPVDDYRPEVHSSDGLLVHAGKERLWRPLANPQRLGQQSLPVPPGTVYGLLQRDRDFGHYQDLDAAFEAQPSVVLEPQKGFGAGRLELLELPVRDGLNQNVLAYFVPQAKVRAGDHLSLRYRLRWGDREPGAQAGRVLATRVARQDGVSTYQIDF
;
A
#
# COMPACT_ATOMS: atom_id res chain seq x y z
N MET A 1 21.96 -0.42 -4.86
CA MET A 1 20.98 0.55 -5.39
C MET A 1 20.12 0.99 -4.22
N SER A 2 20.62 1.96 -3.45
CA SER A 2 19.84 2.56 -2.36
C SER A 2 18.87 3.51 -3.05
N ILE A 3 17.55 3.28 -2.91
CA ILE A 3 16.55 4.15 -3.52
C ILE A 3 16.61 5.46 -2.73
N ARG A 4 17.38 6.43 -3.23
CA ARG A 4 17.31 7.79 -2.73
C ARG A 4 16.03 8.42 -3.27
N LEU A 5 15.34 9.15 -2.40
CA LEU A 5 14.17 9.99 -2.72
C LEU A 5 14.44 11.03 -3.85
N ALA A 6 15.68 11.14 -4.34
CA ALA A 6 16.13 12.08 -5.37
C ALA A 6 16.16 11.55 -6.81
N ASP A 7 15.93 10.24 -7.07
CA ASP A 7 16.00 9.67 -8.42
C ASP A 7 14.71 9.88 -9.26
N TYR A 8 13.84 10.80 -8.85
CA TYR A 8 12.54 11.08 -9.50
C TYR A 8 12.61 12.10 -10.66
N LEU A 9 13.79 12.66 -10.98
CA LEU A 9 13.88 13.91 -11.76
C LEU A 9 14.46 13.82 -13.18
N GLY A 10 14.52 12.66 -13.83
CA GLY A 10 15.16 12.60 -15.15
C GLY A 10 14.60 11.57 -16.09
N LEU A 11 13.45 11.82 -16.71
CA LEU A 11 13.06 11.28 -18.03
C LEU A 11 11.68 11.79 -18.42
N LEU A 12 11.58 12.93 -19.09
CA LEU A 12 10.51 13.29 -20.05
C LEU A 12 10.89 14.62 -20.74
N ARG A 13 11.83 14.56 -21.68
CA ARG A 13 12.03 15.61 -22.69
C ARG A 13 12.23 14.96 -24.04
N ARG A 14 11.14 14.80 -24.82
CA ARG A 14 11.12 14.92 -26.29
C ARG A 14 9.69 15.22 -26.77
N ARG A 15 9.45 16.44 -27.26
CA ARG A 15 8.32 16.79 -28.13
C ARG A 15 8.64 16.34 -29.57
N PRO A 16 7.63 15.94 -30.36
CA PRO A 16 7.65 16.17 -31.79
C PRO A 16 6.68 17.29 -32.21
N PRO A 17 6.83 17.86 -33.43
CA PRO A 17 6.11 19.04 -33.89
C PRO A 17 4.81 18.69 -34.64
N GLY A 18 3.93 19.69 -34.76
CA GLY A 18 2.58 19.56 -35.33
C GLY A 18 2.47 19.61 -36.85
N GLY A 19 1.21 19.64 -37.33
CA GLY A 19 0.85 20.00 -38.70
C GLY A 19 -0.52 19.48 -39.19
N PHE A 20 -1.53 20.35 -39.14
CA PHE A 20 -2.68 20.59 -40.04
C PHE A 20 -3.45 19.47 -40.78
N ALA A 21 -4.80 19.50 -40.70
CA ALA A 21 -5.73 20.07 -41.71
C ALA A 21 -7.15 19.44 -41.65
N ALA A 22 -8.18 20.29 -41.75
CA ALA A 22 -9.58 19.91 -42.07
C ALA A 22 -9.83 20.08 -43.59
N PRO A 23 -10.93 19.54 -44.17
CA PRO A 23 -12.15 20.35 -44.28
C PRO A 23 -13.53 19.60 -44.35
N ALA A 24 -14.56 20.35 -43.94
CA ALA A 24 -15.88 20.61 -44.55
C ALA A 24 -16.88 19.53 -45.06
N THR A 25 -18.12 19.70 -44.56
CA THR A 25 -19.47 19.69 -45.23
C THR A 25 -20.14 18.38 -45.71
N GLY A 26 -21.44 18.22 -45.35
CA GLY A 26 -22.37 17.34 -46.09
C GLY A 26 -23.66 16.86 -45.40
N LEU A 27 -24.65 17.74 -45.31
CA LEU A 27 -26.13 17.57 -45.35
C LEU A 27 -26.87 16.19 -45.17
N ARG A 28 -27.80 16.20 -44.19
CA ARG A 28 -29.17 15.58 -44.06
C ARG A 28 -29.52 14.25 -44.73
N TRP A 29 -30.11 13.33 -43.95
CA TRP A 29 -31.41 12.70 -44.24
C TRP A 29 -32.21 12.40 -42.96
N LEU A 30 -33.49 12.78 -42.99
CA LEU A 30 -34.56 12.44 -42.06
C LEU A 30 -35.07 11.04 -42.39
N LEU A 31 -35.09 10.12 -41.42
CA LEU A 31 -36.03 9.01 -41.40
C LEU A 31 -36.48 8.79 -39.96
N GLY A 32 -37.74 9.18 -39.71
CA GLY A 32 -38.45 8.83 -38.49
C GLY A 32 -38.83 7.36 -38.54
N VAL A 33 -38.42 6.62 -37.50
CA VAL A 33 -39.02 5.36 -37.12
C VAL A 33 -39.35 5.50 -35.64
N GLY A 34 -40.64 5.40 -35.33
CA GLY A 34 -41.14 5.48 -33.97
C GLY A 34 -40.56 4.36 -33.11
N CYS A 35 -39.63 4.72 -32.23
CA CYS A 35 -39.25 3.88 -31.11
C CYS A 35 -40.24 4.14 -29.99
N TRP A 36 -41.07 3.14 -29.70
CA TRP A 36 -41.79 3.06 -28.44
C TRP A 36 -40.77 3.07 -27.30
N LEU A 37 -40.67 4.21 -26.62
CA LEU A 37 -39.93 4.34 -25.37
C LEU A 37 -40.71 3.57 -24.30
N LEU A 38 -40.42 2.27 -24.19
CA LEU A 38 -40.53 1.58 -22.91
C LEU A 38 -39.57 2.31 -21.96
N LEU A 39 -40.10 3.20 -21.11
CA LEU A 39 -39.43 3.61 -19.88
C LEU A 39 -39.36 2.37 -18.98
N THR A 40 -38.46 1.44 -19.30
CA THR A 40 -37.80 0.70 -18.24
C THR A 40 -36.98 1.75 -17.50
N ALA A 41 -37.41 2.11 -16.29
CA ALA A 41 -36.50 2.71 -15.34
C ALA A 41 -35.31 1.76 -15.27
N ALA A 42 -34.20 2.13 -15.91
CA ALA A 42 -32.93 1.50 -15.67
C ALA A 42 -32.63 1.77 -14.20
N GLN A 43 -33.04 0.84 -13.34
CA GLN A 43 -32.47 0.70 -12.01
C GLN A 43 -30.98 0.53 -12.29
N GLY A 44 -30.23 1.63 -12.12
CA GLY A 44 -28.78 1.61 -12.33
C GLY A 44 -28.23 0.42 -11.56
N ALA A 45 -27.42 -0.41 -12.22
CA ALA A 45 -26.86 -1.59 -11.57
C ALA A 45 -26.15 -1.17 -10.28
N ASP A 46 -26.44 -1.85 -9.17
CA ASP A 46 -25.82 -1.58 -7.86
C ASP A 46 -24.29 -1.62 -7.97
N PHE A 47 -23.63 -0.58 -7.46
CA PHE A 47 -22.19 -0.49 -7.39
C PHE A 47 -21.63 -1.47 -6.37
N ASP A 48 -20.98 -2.50 -6.88
CA ASP A 48 -20.50 -3.63 -6.11
C ASP A 48 -19.14 -4.14 -6.62
N TRP A 49 -18.70 -5.29 -6.09
CA TRP A 49 -17.42 -5.90 -6.45
C TRP A 49 -17.29 -6.23 -7.96
N PRO A 50 -18.25 -6.95 -8.59
CA PRO A 50 -18.28 -7.15 -10.03
C PRO A 50 -18.04 -5.88 -10.87
N GLN A 51 -18.64 -4.74 -10.50
CA GLN A 51 -18.42 -3.50 -11.23
C GLN A 51 -16.96 -3.01 -11.16
N VAL A 52 -16.31 -3.15 -10.01
CA VAL A 52 -14.89 -2.79 -9.84
C VAL A 52 -13.99 -3.72 -10.67
N VAL A 53 -14.29 -5.02 -10.68
CA VAL A 53 -13.58 -6.01 -11.51
C VAL A 53 -13.73 -5.68 -13.01
N GLN A 54 -14.95 -5.32 -13.42
CA GLN A 54 -15.22 -4.95 -14.80
C GLN A 54 -14.43 -3.68 -15.20
N LYS A 55 -14.38 -2.66 -14.33
CA LYS A 55 -13.55 -1.46 -14.57
C LYS A 55 -12.07 -1.78 -14.73
N ALA A 56 -11.51 -2.68 -13.92
CA ALA A 56 -10.13 -3.11 -14.05
C ALA A 56 -9.86 -3.84 -15.37
N ARG A 57 -10.77 -4.73 -15.77
CA ARG A 57 -10.70 -5.42 -17.07
C ARG A 57 -10.72 -4.44 -18.24
N GLU A 58 -11.67 -3.51 -18.24
CA GLU A 58 -11.80 -2.49 -19.28
C GLU A 58 -10.56 -1.61 -19.37
N ARG A 59 -9.99 -1.24 -18.23
CA ARG A 59 -8.78 -0.42 -18.19
C ARG A 59 -7.56 -1.17 -18.73
N ALA A 60 -7.43 -2.47 -18.43
CA ALA A 60 -6.39 -3.32 -19.00
C ALA A 60 -6.56 -3.58 -20.50
N ALA A 61 -7.76 -3.41 -21.06
CA ALA A 61 -7.98 -3.52 -22.51
C ALA A 61 -7.54 -2.27 -23.28
N GLN A 62 -7.10 -1.22 -22.59
CA GLN A 62 -6.66 0.05 -23.16
C GLN A 62 -5.18 0.31 -22.84
N ALA A 63 -4.53 1.16 -23.64
CA ALA A 63 -3.19 1.64 -23.35
C ALA A 63 -3.18 2.38 -22.00
N TYR A 64 -2.12 2.19 -21.20
CA TYR A 64 -1.97 2.87 -19.92
C TYR A 64 -1.95 4.39 -20.10
N GLN A 65 -2.73 5.08 -19.27
CA GLN A 65 -2.77 6.53 -19.21
C GLN A 65 -2.35 6.97 -17.80
N PRO A 66 -1.17 7.61 -17.65
CA PRO A 66 -0.76 8.16 -16.35
C PRO A 66 -1.77 9.17 -15.83
N VAL A 67 -2.09 9.11 -14.53
CA VAL A 67 -2.95 10.11 -13.89
C VAL A 67 -2.25 11.47 -13.95
N SER A 68 -2.82 12.43 -14.70
CA SER A 68 -2.32 13.80 -14.80
C SER A 68 -3.21 14.77 -14.02
N ALA A 69 -3.21 14.66 -12.69
CA ALA A 69 -3.72 15.74 -11.84
C ALA A 69 -2.50 16.50 -11.29
N PRO A 70 -2.19 17.70 -11.81
CA PRO A 70 -0.98 18.40 -11.43
C PRO A 70 -1.15 18.98 -10.02
N VAL A 71 -0.51 18.34 -9.04
CA VAL A 71 -0.24 18.98 -7.76
C VAL A 71 0.73 20.14 -8.02
N PRO A 72 0.41 21.38 -7.60
CA PRO A 72 1.28 22.53 -7.78
C PRO A 72 2.70 22.27 -7.28
N GLN A 73 3.69 22.72 -8.06
CA GLN A 73 5.10 22.46 -7.77
C GLN A 73 5.51 22.92 -6.36
N TRP A 74 4.99 24.07 -5.89
CA TRP A 74 5.28 24.59 -4.55
C TRP A 74 4.77 23.68 -3.42
N LEU A 75 3.69 22.92 -3.64
CA LEU A 75 3.22 21.91 -2.68
C LEU A 75 4.15 20.69 -2.67
N LEU A 76 4.77 20.36 -3.81
CA LEU A 76 5.72 19.24 -3.94
C LEU A 76 7.11 19.55 -3.37
N GLU A 77 7.40 20.84 -3.18
CA GLU A 77 8.64 21.34 -2.58
C GLU A 77 8.56 21.47 -1.06
N LEU A 78 7.37 21.27 -0.47
CA LEU A 78 7.23 21.18 0.98
C LEU A 78 8.08 20.03 1.52
N ASP A 79 8.86 20.35 2.55
CA ASP A 79 9.52 19.30 3.33
C ASP A 79 8.48 18.48 4.12
N TYR A 80 8.94 17.39 4.73
CA TYR A 80 8.06 16.49 5.45
C TYR A 80 7.33 17.17 6.61
N ARG A 81 7.99 18.08 7.33
CA ARG A 81 7.42 18.75 8.50
C ARG A 81 6.33 19.73 8.08
N ALA A 82 6.62 20.57 7.07
CA ALA A 82 5.66 21.51 6.53
C ALA A 82 4.42 20.79 5.96
N TRP A 83 4.62 19.65 5.30
CA TRP A 83 3.52 18.81 4.82
C TRP A 83 2.71 18.17 5.97
N GLN A 84 3.36 17.68 7.03
CA GLN A 84 2.68 17.12 8.21
C GLN A 84 1.83 18.15 8.98
N ASP A 85 2.17 19.43 8.91
CA ASP A 85 1.37 20.50 9.51
C ASP A 85 0.11 20.85 8.69
N ILE A 86 -0.10 20.23 7.53
CA ILE A 86 -1.40 20.20 6.87
C ILE A 86 -2.25 19.08 7.49
N ARG A 87 -3.21 19.46 8.35
CA ARG A 87 -3.96 18.52 9.18
C ARG A 87 -5.43 18.50 8.80
N PHE A 88 -5.98 17.32 8.54
CA PHE A 88 -7.41 17.15 8.28
C PHE A 88 -8.24 17.50 9.53
N ASP A 89 -9.31 18.28 9.37
CA ASP A 89 -10.27 18.62 10.42
C ASP A 89 -11.08 17.38 10.82
N PRO A 90 -10.93 16.86 12.05
CA PRO A 90 -11.68 15.70 12.52
C PRO A 90 -13.21 15.84 12.42
N ASN A 91 -13.75 17.07 12.46
CA ASN A 91 -15.19 17.32 12.35
C ASN A 91 -15.70 17.19 10.91
N ALA A 92 -14.82 17.32 9.93
CA ALA A 92 -15.14 17.14 8.51
C ALA A 92 -14.98 15.68 8.05
N ALA A 93 -14.67 14.75 8.97
CA ALA A 93 -14.39 13.36 8.62
C ALA A 93 -15.63 12.65 8.10
N LEU A 94 -15.42 11.76 7.12
CA LEU A 94 -16.49 10.94 6.59
C LEU A 94 -17.09 10.11 7.73
N TRP A 95 -18.43 10.09 7.78
CA TRP A 95 -19.23 9.39 8.80
C TRP A 95 -19.08 9.88 10.24
N ALA A 96 -18.37 10.99 10.49
CA ALA A 96 -18.32 11.60 11.82
C ALA A 96 -19.71 11.95 12.33
N GLY A 97 -19.99 11.61 13.60
CA GLY A 97 -21.27 11.91 14.25
C GLY A 97 -22.47 11.11 13.77
N GLN A 98 -22.31 10.16 12.82
CA GLN A 98 -23.43 9.41 12.24
C GLN A 98 -23.79 8.11 12.99
N GLY A 99 -23.21 7.88 14.18
CA GLY A 99 -23.41 6.64 14.94
C GLY A 99 -22.84 5.38 14.27
N LEU A 100 -21.87 5.54 13.36
CA LEU A 100 -21.21 4.45 12.66
C LEU A 100 -19.92 4.02 13.37
N PRO A 101 -19.51 2.73 13.25
CA PRO A 101 -18.32 2.22 13.95
C PRO A 101 -16.98 2.62 13.30
N PHE A 102 -17.04 3.36 12.19
CA PHE A 102 -15.88 3.82 11.42
C PHE A 102 -16.01 5.29 11.06
N SER A 103 -14.87 5.96 10.95
CA SER A 103 -14.75 7.31 10.38
C SER A 103 -13.52 7.37 9.49
N VAL A 104 -13.51 8.25 8.48
CA VAL A 104 -12.39 8.36 7.54
C VAL A 104 -11.93 9.79 7.43
N ARG A 105 -10.61 9.99 7.54
CA ARG A 105 -9.93 11.28 7.34
C ARG A 105 -9.07 11.20 6.08
N PHE A 106 -9.02 12.27 5.32
CA PHE A 106 -8.31 12.30 4.04
C PHE A 106 -6.92 12.94 4.17
N HIS A 107 -6.01 12.54 3.28
CA HIS A 107 -4.66 13.10 3.21
C HIS A 107 -4.56 14.15 2.11
N HIS A 108 -3.80 15.21 2.38
CA HIS A 108 -3.58 16.30 1.43
C HIS A 108 -2.43 15.98 0.46
N PRO A 109 -2.58 16.22 -0.86
CA PRO A 109 -1.47 16.11 -1.82
C PRO A 109 -0.33 17.10 -1.54
N GLY A 110 0.92 16.71 -1.81
CA GLY A 110 2.10 17.53 -1.51
C GLY A 110 3.30 16.68 -1.11
N SER A 111 4.47 17.32 -1.04
CA SER A 111 5.76 16.67 -0.82
C SER A 111 5.95 15.50 -1.80
N ILE A 112 6.01 14.26 -1.32
CA ILE A 112 6.14 13.05 -2.14
C ILE A 112 4.81 12.56 -2.74
N TYR A 113 3.66 13.07 -2.28
CA TYR A 113 2.33 12.66 -2.69
C TYR A 113 1.83 13.47 -3.88
N ARG A 114 2.36 13.15 -5.06
CA ARG A 114 2.17 13.89 -6.31
C ARG A 114 0.90 13.53 -7.08
N GLN A 115 0.28 12.40 -6.73
CA GLN A 115 -0.85 11.84 -7.47
C GLN A 115 -2.06 11.74 -6.54
N PRO A 116 -3.07 12.60 -6.73
CA PRO A 116 -4.36 12.45 -6.11
C PRO A 116 -5.05 11.16 -6.56
N VAL A 117 -5.93 10.65 -5.71
CA VAL A 117 -6.79 9.50 -5.97
C VAL A 117 -8.25 9.93 -5.96
N ALA A 118 -9.06 9.31 -6.82
CA ALA A 118 -10.51 9.48 -6.79
C ALA A 118 -11.07 8.68 -5.61
N ILE A 119 -11.91 9.30 -4.79
CA ILE A 119 -12.55 8.62 -3.66
C ILE A 119 -14.06 8.82 -3.77
N SER A 120 -14.81 7.73 -3.67
CA SER A 120 -16.26 7.72 -3.63
C SER A 120 -16.77 7.02 -2.37
N GLN A 121 -17.94 7.42 -1.88
CA GLN A 121 -18.71 6.62 -0.93
C GLN A 121 -19.68 5.72 -1.71
N VAL A 122 -19.87 4.48 -1.26
CA VAL A 122 -20.93 3.60 -1.76
C VAL A 122 -22.00 3.44 -0.71
N GLU A 123 -23.22 3.81 -1.03
CA GLU A 123 -24.39 3.68 -0.16
C GLU A 123 -25.60 3.22 -0.97
N ALA A 124 -26.31 2.20 -0.47
CA ALA A 124 -27.48 1.62 -1.14
C ALA A 124 -27.25 1.34 -2.64
N GLY A 125 -26.08 0.76 -2.96
CA GLY A 125 -25.70 0.43 -4.35
C GLY A 125 -25.29 1.64 -5.20
N GLN A 126 -25.17 2.84 -4.66
CA GLN A 126 -24.80 4.04 -5.43
C GLN A 126 -23.42 4.54 -5.01
N ALA A 127 -22.53 4.71 -5.99
CA ALA A 127 -21.22 5.32 -5.80
C ALA A 127 -21.30 6.84 -6.03
N THR A 128 -21.08 7.62 -4.97
CA THR A 128 -21.07 9.09 -5.01
C THR A 128 -19.65 9.60 -4.77
N PRO A 129 -19.07 10.38 -5.71
CA PRO A 129 -17.76 11.00 -5.52
C PRO A 129 -17.71 11.89 -4.28
N LEU A 130 -16.62 11.80 -3.53
CA LEU A 130 -16.31 12.71 -2.42
C LEU A 130 -15.42 13.82 -2.97
N ALA A 131 -16.00 15.01 -3.12
CA ALA A 131 -15.27 16.18 -3.59
C ALA A 131 -14.21 16.60 -2.55
N TYR A 132 -13.04 17.00 -3.05
CA TYR A 132 -12.04 17.67 -2.24
C TYR A 132 -12.49 19.08 -1.89
N ALA A 133 -12.27 19.50 -0.64
CA ALA A 133 -12.46 20.87 -0.23
C ALA A 133 -11.28 21.33 0.65
N PRO A 134 -10.58 22.43 0.29
CA PRO A 134 -9.50 22.99 1.11
C PRO A 134 -9.95 23.32 2.55
N GLY A 135 -11.24 23.63 2.73
CA GLY A 135 -11.81 23.92 4.05
C GLY A 135 -11.84 22.76 5.03
N GLN A 136 -11.57 21.53 4.58
CA GLN A 136 -11.46 20.34 5.44
C GLN A 136 -10.08 20.19 6.08
N PHE A 137 -9.14 21.11 5.81
CA PHE A 137 -7.78 21.06 6.30
C PHE A 137 -7.44 22.34 7.07
N PHE A 138 -6.74 22.16 8.18
CA PHE A 138 -5.93 23.19 8.82
C PHE A 138 -4.56 23.21 8.15
N TYR A 139 -4.03 24.41 7.93
CA TYR A 139 -2.75 24.62 7.27
C TYR A 139 -1.75 25.22 8.25
N GLY A 140 -0.55 24.66 8.29
CA GLY A 140 0.57 25.20 9.04
C GLY A 140 1.03 26.57 8.52
N PRO A 141 1.92 27.24 9.25
CA PRO A 141 2.37 28.61 8.92
C PRO A 141 3.10 28.72 7.57
N GLU A 142 3.64 27.62 7.05
CA GLU A 142 4.36 27.57 5.77
C GLU A 142 3.43 27.43 4.56
N VAL A 143 2.14 27.17 4.78
CA VAL A 143 1.18 26.92 3.70
C VAL A 143 0.11 27.99 3.70
N ASP A 144 0.18 28.89 2.72
CA ASP A 144 -0.89 29.84 2.47
C ASP A 144 -2.09 29.14 1.82
N ARG A 145 -3.16 28.95 2.63
CA ARG A 145 -4.42 28.35 2.21
C ARG A 145 -5.03 29.03 0.96
N GLN A 146 -4.82 30.33 0.74
CA GLN A 146 -5.39 31.03 -0.41
C GLN A 146 -4.76 30.59 -1.74
N ARG A 147 -3.56 30.02 -1.69
CA ARG A 147 -2.83 29.48 -2.86
C ARG A 147 -3.19 28.03 -3.17
N VAL A 148 -3.95 27.37 -2.30
CA VAL A 148 -4.32 25.95 -2.47
C VAL A 148 -5.47 25.84 -3.48
N PRO A 149 -5.31 25.09 -4.58
CA PRO A 149 -6.39 24.89 -5.56
C PRO A 149 -7.61 24.22 -4.93
N GLY A 150 -8.81 24.57 -5.41
CA GLY A 150 -10.08 24.01 -4.91
C GLY A 150 -10.39 22.59 -5.40
N ASP A 151 -9.67 22.10 -6.42
CA ASP A 151 -9.89 20.84 -7.12
C ASP A 151 -8.70 19.88 -7.04
N LEU A 152 -7.84 20.07 -6.03
CA LEU A 152 -6.58 19.33 -5.86
C LEU A 152 -6.76 17.81 -5.71
N GLY A 153 -7.91 17.36 -5.21
CA GLY A 153 -8.16 15.96 -4.86
C GLY A 153 -7.50 15.54 -3.55
N TYR A 154 -7.59 14.26 -3.22
CA TYR A 154 -7.01 13.68 -2.00
C TYR A 154 -5.82 12.79 -2.34
N ALA A 155 -4.79 12.75 -1.50
CA ALA A 155 -3.64 11.85 -1.67
C ALA A 155 -3.92 10.41 -1.20
N GLY A 156 -4.95 10.23 -0.39
CA GLY A 156 -5.25 8.98 0.31
C GLY A 156 -6.15 9.22 1.50
N PHE A 157 -6.24 8.24 2.39
CA PHE A 157 -7.06 8.34 3.60
C PHE A 157 -6.59 7.42 4.73
N THR A 158 -6.98 7.78 5.95
CA THR A 158 -6.83 6.97 7.17
C THR A 158 -8.20 6.60 7.72
N VAL A 159 -8.40 5.32 7.97
CA VAL A 159 -9.59 4.77 8.63
C VAL A 159 -9.40 4.80 10.13
N TYR A 160 -10.39 5.32 10.83
CA TYR A 160 -10.50 5.32 12.27
C TYR A 160 -11.62 4.37 12.70
N ALA A 161 -11.44 3.69 13.82
CA ALA A 161 -12.44 2.84 14.45
C ALA A 161 -12.31 2.89 15.98
N GLN A 162 -13.35 2.45 16.69
CA GLN A 162 -13.27 2.28 18.14
C GLN A 162 -12.55 0.97 18.49
N VAL A 163 -11.40 1.08 19.15
CA VAL A 163 -10.64 -0.05 19.71
C VAL A 163 -10.37 0.24 21.19
N GLY A 164 -10.77 -0.67 22.06
CA GLY A 164 -10.60 -0.50 23.51
C GLY A 164 -11.34 0.72 24.10
N GLY A 165 -12.45 1.15 23.48
CA GLY A 165 -13.24 2.31 23.94
C GLY A 165 -12.74 3.67 23.44
N ALA A 166 -11.64 3.72 22.68
CA ALA A 166 -11.12 4.96 22.09
C ALA A 166 -11.14 4.90 20.55
N TRP A 167 -11.35 6.05 19.91
CA TRP A 167 -11.17 6.19 18.46
C TRP A 167 -9.69 6.22 18.13
N GLN A 168 -9.24 5.25 17.31
CA GLN A 168 -7.84 5.12 16.91
C GLN A 168 -7.73 5.00 15.39
N PRO A 169 -6.64 5.49 14.77
CA PRO A 169 -6.33 5.14 13.39
C PRO A 169 -6.02 3.64 13.33
N VAL A 170 -6.64 2.93 12.39
CA VAL A 170 -6.55 1.46 12.28
C VAL A 170 -6.01 0.98 10.94
N ALA A 171 -6.13 1.80 9.90
CA ALA A 171 -5.55 1.55 8.58
C ALA A 171 -5.30 2.86 7.83
N GLU A 172 -4.28 2.88 6.99
CA GLU A 172 -3.97 3.99 6.10
C GLU A 172 -3.68 3.50 4.69
N PHE A 173 -4.23 4.22 3.71
CA PHE A 173 -4.03 4.03 2.28
C PHE A 173 -3.45 5.32 1.74
N LEU A 174 -2.13 5.35 1.52
CA LEU A 174 -1.43 6.58 1.17
C LEU A 174 -0.16 6.28 0.37
N GLY A 175 -0.06 6.94 -0.80
CA GLY A 175 1.05 6.80 -1.73
C GLY A 175 0.99 5.50 -2.53
N GLY A 176 1.19 5.59 -3.85
CA GLY A 176 1.25 4.44 -4.75
C GLY A 176 0.11 3.43 -4.54
N SER A 177 0.47 2.18 -4.27
CA SER A 177 -0.47 1.11 -3.90
C SER A 177 -0.23 0.57 -2.48
N PHE A 178 0.24 1.44 -1.59
CA PHE A 178 0.59 1.09 -0.22
C PHE A 178 -0.61 1.09 0.72
N MET A 179 -0.58 0.16 1.67
CA MET A 179 -1.48 0.10 2.82
C MET A 179 -0.69 -0.27 4.08
N ARG A 180 -1.04 0.32 5.21
CA ARG A 180 -0.62 -0.13 6.54
C ARG A 180 -1.81 -0.21 7.47
N ALA A 181 -1.71 -1.05 8.48
CA ALA A 181 -2.74 -1.21 9.50
C ALA A 181 -2.12 -1.63 10.84
N GLY A 182 -2.86 -1.39 11.92
CA GLY A 182 -2.42 -1.61 13.29
C GLY A 182 -3.36 -0.90 14.25
N ALA A 183 -3.38 -1.31 15.51
CA ALA A 183 -4.18 -0.64 16.55
C ALA A 183 -3.35 -0.61 17.85
N PRO A 184 -2.65 0.50 18.16
CA PRO A 184 -2.66 1.76 17.40
C PRO A 184 -1.88 1.67 16.07
N LEU A 185 -2.29 2.45 15.07
CA LEU A 185 -1.48 2.69 13.87
C LEU A 185 -0.51 3.84 14.14
N LEU A 186 0.77 3.52 14.30
CA LEU A 186 1.83 4.51 14.52
C LEU A 186 2.39 5.04 13.18
N PRO A 187 3.01 6.24 13.17
CA PRO A 187 3.83 6.70 12.05
C PRO A 187 4.92 5.67 11.67
N GLY A 188 5.28 5.59 10.40
CA GLY A 188 6.24 4.60 9.92
C GLY A 188 5.69 3.17 9.93
N GLY A 189 6.58 2.20 10.24
CA GLY A 189 6.25 0.79 10.34
C GLY A 189 6.23 0.02 9.02
N VAL A 190 5.84 -1.24 9.16
CA VAL A 190 5.68 -2.18 8.05
C VAL A 190 4.48 -1.81 7.18
N ARG A 191 4.60 -2.07 5.88
CA ARG A 191 3.59 -1.78 4.86
C ARG A 191 3.35 -2.99 3.98
N SER A 192 2.14 -3.09 3.43
CA SER A 192 1.83 -3.95 2.28
C SER A 192 1.74 -3.06 1.05
N ARG A 193 2.16 -3.58 -0.11
CA ARG A 193 1.77 -3.03 -1.41
C ARG A 193 0.75 -3.96 -2.06
N ALA A 194 0.02 -3.45 -3.03
CA ALA A 194 -0.93 -4.25 -3.78
C ALA A 194 -0.22 -5.25 -4.72
N LEU A 195 0.90 -4.82 -5.32
CA LEU A 195 1.69 -5.61 -6.27
C LEU A 195 3.13 -5.06 -6.37
N ALA A 196 4.08 -5.94 -6.68
CA ALA A 196 5.46 -5.58 -7.01
C ALA A 196 5.78 -6.07 -8.43
N ILE A 197 6.37 -5.22 -9.27
CA ILE A 197 6.69 -5.56 -10.67
C ILE A 197 8.13 -5.21 -10.96
N ASP A 198 8.91 -6.21 -11.38
CA ASP A 198 10.32 -6.08 -11.73
C ASP A 198 11.21 -5.52 -10.59
N THR A 199 10.72 -5.55 -9.35
CA THR A 199 11.47 -5.14 -8.17
C THR A 199 12.77 -5.93 -8.06
N GLY A 200 13.89 -5.22 -7.95
CA GLY A 200 15.24 -5.78 -7.88
C GLY A 200 15.81 -6.25 -9.23
N LEU A 201 15.12 -6.02 -10.36
CA LEU A 201 15.66 -6.29 -11.69
C LEU A 201 16.42 -5.08 -12.26
N PRO A 202 17.45 -5.30 -13.10
CA PRO A 202 18.17 -4.22 -13.79
C PRO A 202 17.30 -3.37 -14.72
N SER A 203 16.15 -3.90 -15.18
CA SER A 203 15.19 -3.18 -16.04
C SER A 203 14.51 -2.01 -15.33
N GLY A 204 14.59 -1.94 -14.00
CA GLY A 204 13.86 -0.99 -13.17
C GLY A 204 12.54 -1.56 -12.66
N GLU A 205 12.15 -1.10 -11.47
CA GLU A 205 10.87 -1.44 -10.85
C GLU A 205 9.74 -0.62 -11.48
N GLU A 206 8.62 -1.28 -11.78
CA GLU A 206 7.36 -0.62 -12.06
C GLU A 206 6.55 -0.54 -10.77
N PHE A 207 5.98 0.64 -10.51
CA PHE A 207 5.21 0.93 -9.30
C PHE A 207 3.73 1.09 -9.65
N PRO A 208 2.91 0.03 -9.53
CA PRO A 208 1.47 0.17 -9.65
C PRO A 208 0.90 1.07 -8.57
N VAL A 209 -0.12 1.85 -8.93
CA VAL A 209 -0.74 2.84 -8.06
C VAL A 209 -2.24 2.55 -7.92
N PHE A 210 -2.80 2.80 -6.74
CA PHE A 210 -4.24 2.91 -6.61
C PHE A 210 -4.69 4.26 -7.14
N THR A 211 -5.68 4.27 -8.02
CA THR A 211 -6.19 5.50 -8.67
C THR A 211 -7.58 5.86 -8.18
N ASP A 212 -8.39 4.86 -7.82
CA ASP A 212 -9.78 5.01 -7.44
C ASP A 212 -10.06 4.17 -6.20
N PHE A 213 -10.80 4.74 -5.25
CA PHE A 213 -11.30 4.06 -4.06
C PHE A 213 -12.80 4.23 -3.92
N TRP A 214 -13.47 3.17 -3.47
CA TRP A 214 -14.88 3.20 -3.10
C TRP A 214 -15.04 2.69 -1.67
N LEU A 215 -15.47 3.57 -0.79
CA LEU A 215 -15.67 3.32 0.64
C LEU A 215 -17.13 2.91 0.86
N VAL A 216 -17.36 1.62 1.13
CA VAL A 216 -18.73 1.13 1.35
C VAL A 216 -19.19 1.56 2.73
N ARG A 217 -20.29 2.33 2.78
CA ARG A 217 -20.89 2.80 4.03
C ARG A 217 -21.23 1.60 4.91
N PRO A 218 -20.65 1.48 6.12
CA PRO A 218 -20.94 0.37 7.01
C PRO A 218 -22.34 0.50 7.62
N ALA A 219 -22.97 -0.62 7.93
CA ALA A 219 -24.12 -0.62 8.84
C ALA A 219 -23.67 -0.25 10.27
N ALA A 220 -24.57 0.30 11.10
CA ALA A 220 -24.26 0.76 12.46
C ALA A 220 -23.63 -0.32 13.36
N GLY A 221 -23.98 -1.60 13.17
CA GLY A 221 -23.40 -2.74 13.90
C GLY A 221 -22.26 -3.47 13.19
N SER A 222 -21.74 -2.92 12.08
CA SER A 222 -20.71 -3.60 11.29
C SER A 222 -19.40 -3.74 12.08
N ARG A 223 -18.79 -4.92 12.00
CA ARG A 223 -17.46 -5.19 12.57
C ARG A 223 -16.32 -4.97 11.59
N HIS A 224 -16.64 -4.68 10.33
CA HIS A 224 -15.65 -4.47 9.29
C HIS A 224 -16.05 -3.32 8.37
N LEU A 225 -15.05 -2.70 7.76
CA LEU A 225 -15.20 -1.76 6.67
C LEU A 225 -14.79 -2.43 5.36
N THR A 226 -15.58 -2.25 4.30
CA THR A 226 -15.20 -2.69 2.96
C THR A 226 -14.71 -1.50 2.15
N VAL A 227 -13.51 -1.64 1.60
CA VAL A 227 -12.88 -0.69 0.67
C VAL A 227 -12.67 -1.42 -0.64
N TYR A 228 -13.21 -0.89 -1.73
CA TYR A 228 -12.79 -1.28 -3.07
C TYR A 228 -11.72 -0.32 -3.57
N ALA A 229 -10.77 -0.84 -4.35
CA ALA A 229 -9.74 -0.04 -4.98
C ALA A 229 -9.46 -0.51 -6.41
N LEU A 230 -9.18 0.44 -7.30
CA LEU A 230 -8.72 0.21 -8.66
C LEU A 230 -7.23 0.52 -8.73
N LEU A 231 -6.45 -0.45 -9.20
CA LEU A 231 -5.03 -0.39 -9.41
C LEU A 231 -4.72 -0.22 -10.89
N ASP A 232 -3.74 0.62 -11.20
CA ASP A 232 -3.27 0.79 -12.56
C ASP A 232 -1.76 1.03 -12.67
N SER A 233 -1.20 0.64 -13.81
CA SER A 233 0.22 0.71 -14.13
C SER A 233 0.43 0.48 -15.64
N PRO A 234 1.62 0.74 -16.19
CA PRO A 234 1.92 0.44 -17.58
C PRO A 234 1.51 -0.96 -18.04
N ARG A 235 1.71 -2.01 -17.23
CA ARG A 235 1.54 -3.40 -17.67
C ARG A 235 0.41 -4.17 -17.01
N VAL A 236 -0.23 -3.63 -15.96
CA VAL A 236 -1.36 -4.30 -15.30
C VAL A 236 -2.39 -3.31 -14.77
N SER A 237 -3.66 -3.71 -14.83
CA SER A 237 -4.72 -3.10 -14.03
C SER A 237 -5.32 -4.15 -13.10
N GLY A 238 -5.80 -3.73 -11.92
CA GLY A 238 -6.29 -4.65 -10.92
C GLY A 238 -7.47 -4.11 -10.13
N ALA A 239 -8.40 -4.98 -9.76
CA ALA A 239 -9.46 -4.69 -8.80
C ALA A 239 -9.09 -5.29 -7.44
N TYR A 240 -9.32 -4.56 -6.37
CA TYR A 240 -9.06 -4.99 -4.99
C TYR A 240 -10.32 -4.78 -4.14
N ARG A 241 -10.74 -5.79 -3.39
CA ARG A 241 -11.72 -5.69 -2.31
C ARG A 241 -11.03 -6.01 -1.00
N ILE A 242 -10.97 -5.00 -0.14
CA ILE A 242 -10.28 -5.04 1.14
C ILE A 242 -11.33 -4.94 2.24
N ARG A 243 -11.47 -6.01 3.03
CA ARG A 243 -12.32 -6.05 4.22
C ARG A 243 -11.45 -5.88 5.45
N LEU A 244 -11.54 -4.71 6.06
CA LEU A 244 -10.79 -4.28 7.23
C LEU A 244 -11.59 -4.56 8.50
N THR A 245 -11.05 -5.39 9.39
CA THR A 245 -11.63 -5.72 10.70
C THR A 245 -10.68 -5.22 11.80
N PRO A 246 -11.02 -4.12 12.51
CA PRO A 246 -10.25 -3.65 13.67
C PRO A 246 -10.36 -4.59 14.87
N GLY A 247 -9.37 -4.51 15.76
CA GLY A 247 -9.31 -5.27 17.01
C GLY A 247 -7.93 -5.19 17.63
N ALA A 248 -7.64 -6.02 18.64
CA ALA A 248 -6.29 -6.16 19.20
C ALA A 248 -5.24 -6.57 18.15
N GLN A 249 -5.68 -7.29 17.13
CA GLN A 249 -4.99 -7.39 15.85
C GLN A 249 -5.94 -6.84 14.78
N VAL A 250 -5.41 -6.00 13.89
CA VAL A 250 -6.16 -5.58 12.71
C VAL A 250 -6.02 -6.66 11.66
N VAL A 251 -7.12 -7.01 10.99
CA VAL A 251 -7.14 -8.02 9.94
C VAL A 251 -7.65 -7.38 8.66
N THR A 252 -6.92 -7.54 7.57
CA THR A 252 -7.37 -7.12 6.23
C THR A 252 -7.48 -8.34 5.32
N ALA A 253 -8.70 -8.74 4.99
CA ALA A 253 -8.95 -9.77 3.98
C ALA A 253 -9.02 -9.14 2.60
N VAL A 254 -8.23 -9.64 1.65
CA VAL A 254 -8.08 -9.10 0.31
C VAL A 254 -8.56 -10.12 -0.72
N ASP A 255 -9.52 -9.73 -1.55
CA ASP A 255 -9.81 -10.36 -2.84
C ASP A 255 -9.25 -9.46 -3.95
N CYS A 256 -8.56 -10.02 -4.94
CA CYS A 256 -7.95 -9.24 -6.02
C CYS A 256 -8.08 -9.95 -7.38
N GLU A 257 -8.37 -9.18 -8.42
CA GLU A 257 -8.38 -9.63 -9.82
C GLU A 257 -7.41 -8.76 -10.63
N LEU A 258 -6.38 -9.36 -11.24
CA LEU A 258 -5.33 -8.69 -12.01
C LEU A 258 -5.46 -9.01 -13.50
N PHE A 259 -5.39 -8.00 -14.35
CA PHE A 259 -5.49 -8.09 -15.80
C PHE A 259 -4.25 -7.49 -16.45
N PHE A 260 -3.50 -8.32 -17.18
CA PHE A 260 -2.19 -7.94 -17.71
C PHE A 260 -2.30 -7.37 -19.13
N ARG A 261 -1.76 -6.16 -19.32
CA ARG A 261 -1.59 -5.53 -20.64
C ARG A 261 -0.40 -6.10 -21.39
N ASP A 262 0.63 -6.49 -20.64
CA ASP A 262 1.87 -7.03 -21.18
C ASP A 262 2.49 -8.06 -20.20
N ALA A 263 3.48 -8.79 -20.68
CA ALA A 263 4.33 -9.61 -19.83
C ALA A 263 5.15 -8.74 -18.85
N VAL A 264 5.47 -9.31 -17.69
CA VAL A 264 6.40 -8.72 -16.72
C VAL A 264 7.58 -9.66 -16.48
N GLY A 265 8.74 -9.11 -16.14
CA GLY A 265 9.94 -9.90 -15.85
C GLY A 265 9.82 -10.66 -14.52
N ARG A 266 9.33 -9.98 -13.48
CA ARG A 266 9.11 -10.53 -12.15
C ARG A 266 7.80 -9.97 -11.56
N LEU A 267 6.87 -10.87 -11.25
CA LEU A 267 5.62 -10.54 -10.56
C LEU A 267 5.77 -10.88 -9.07
N GLY A 268 5.60 -9.91 -8.19
CA GLY A 268 5.59 -10.10 -6.74
C GLY A 268 4.17 -9.93 -6.18
N LEU A 269 3.63 -11.02 -5.63
CA LEU A 269 2.30 -11.10 -5.03
C LEU A 269 2.38 -10.94 -3.51
N GLY A 270 1.43 -10.22 -2.93
CA GLY A 270 1.37 -9.98 -1.49
C GLY A 270 2.57 -9.24 -0.90
N PRO A 271 3.18 -8.27 -1.59
CA PRO A 271 4.43 -7.68 -1.15
C PRO A 271 4.31 -6.94 0.17
N LEU A 272 5.27 -7.21 1.05
CA LEU A 272 5.48 -6.55 2.33
C LEU A 272 6.77 -5.73 2.23
N SER A 273 6.79 -4.55 2.85
CA SER A 273 7.95 -3.68 2.94
C SER A 273 8.16 -3.23 4.38
N SER A 274 9.40 -3.23 4.84
CA SER A 274 9.82 -2.72 6.14
C SER A 274 11.14 -1.95 6.05
N MET A 275 11.63 -1.52 7.20
CA MET A 275 12.92 -0.87 7.37
C MET A 275 13.73 -1.61 8.42
N PHE A 276 15.01 -1.86 8.13
CA PHE A 276 16.01 -2.34 9.06
C PHE A 276 17.32 -1.58 8.82
N TRP A 277 17.73 -0.74 9.78
CA TRP A 277 18.99 0.00 9.70
C TRP A 277 20.11 -0.73 10.45
N TYR A 278 19.92 -1.02 11.74
CA TYR A 278 20.80 -1.85 12.55
C TYR A 278 20.06 -2.43 13.76
N GLY A 279 20.62 -3.48 14.35
CA GLY A 279 20.14 -4.17 15.55
C GLY A 279 21.22 -5.08 16.12
N GLU A 280 20.86 -5.97 17.07
CA GLU A 280 21.84 -6.81 17.79
C GLU A 280 22.65 -7.78 16.91
N ASN A 281 22.18 -8.03 15.68
CA ASN A 281 22.80 -8.93 14.71
C ASN A 281 23.81 -8.22 13.76
N GLY A 282 24.06 -6.93 13.98
CA GLY A 282 24.91 -6.07 13.15
C GLY A 282 26.15 -5.52 13.88
N PRO A 283 27.03 -4.79 13.17
CA PRO A 283 28.05 -3.96 13.83
C PRO A 283 27.39 -2.81 14.60
N PRO A 284 28.04 -2.28 15.66
CA PRO A 284 27.54 -1.11 16.36
C PRO A 284 27.51 0.12 15.45
N VAL A 285 26.55 1.00 15.70
CA VAL A 285 26.37 2.29 15.02
C VAL A 285 26.52 3.40 16.06
N ASP A 286 27.12 4.53 15.67
CA ASP A 286 27.24 5.72 16.51
C ASP A 286 25.90 6.47 16.54
N ASP A 287 24.98 5.95 17.34
CA ASP A 287 23.64 6.46 17.59
C ASP A 287 23.28 6.11 19.05
N TYR A 288 22.49 6.94 19.72
CA TYR A 288 22.12 6.71 21.11
C TYR A 288 21.16 5.51 21.26
N ARG A 289 20.43 5.17 20.19
CA ARG A 289 19.47 4.07 20.16
C ARG A 289 20.22 2.75 19.96
N PRO A 290 19.97 1.72 20.79
CA PRO A 290 20.62 0.42 20.61
C PRO A 290 20.21 -0.28 19.31
N GLU A 291 18.97 -0.09 18.85
CA GLU A 291 18.42 -0.69 17.63
C GLU A 291 17.51 0.29 16.87
N VAL A 292 17.49 0.19 15.53
CA VAL A 292 16.59 0.99 14.67
C VAL A 292 16.07 0.14 13.51
N HIS A 293 14.85 -0.38 13.69
CA HIS A 293 14.12 -1.13 12.66
C HIS A 293 12.61 -1.20 12.93
N SER A 294 11.83 -1.36 11.86
CA SER A 294 10.38 -1.60 11.90
C SER A 294 10.03 -3.10 11.84
N SER A 295 11.02 -3.96 11.57
CA SER A 295 10.92 -5.42 11.63
C SER A 295 12.31 -5.99 11.88
N ASP A 296 12.43 -7.06 12.67
CA ASP A 296 13.69 -7.75 12.97
C ASP A 296 13.89 -9.05 12.17
N GLY A 297 12.82 -9.59 11.58
CA GLY A 297 12.90 -10.83 10.83
C GLY A 297 11.77 -11.11 9.85
N LEU A 298 12.10 -11.95 8.87
CA LEU A 298 11.14 -12.63 8.01
C LEU A 298 10.73 -13.96 8.65
N LEU A 299 9.43 -14.11 8.92
CA LEU A 299 8.79 -15.36 9.28
C LEU A 299 8.33 -16.09 8.01
N VAL A 300 8.53 -17.41 7.94
CA VAL A 300 7.96 -18.27 6.90
C VAL A 300 7.40 -19.55 7.54
N HIS A 301 6.13 -19.85 7.31
CA HIS A 301 5.52 -21.15 7.63
C HIS A 301 5.24 -21.92 6.34
N ALA A 302 6.07 -22.92 6.07
CA ALA A 302 5.98 -23.79 4.91
C ALA A 302 5.53 -25.19 5.34
N GLY A 303 4.23 -25.45 5.29
CA GLY A 303 3.67 -26.71 5.78
C GLY A 303 3.86 -26.86 7.30
N LYS A 304 4.71 -27.80 7.72
CA LYS A 304 5.05 -28.03 9.14
C LYS A 304 6.31 -27.29 9.59
N GLU A 305 7.07 -26.75 8.65
CA GLU A 305 8.32 -26.05 8.96
C GLU A 305 8.05 -24.58 9.24
N ARG A 306 8.71 -24.06 10.28
CA ARG A 306 8.75 -22.65 10.61
C ARG A 306 10.19 -22.17 10.52
N LEU A 307 10.42 -21.21 9.62
CA LEU A 307 11.70 -20.57 9.40
C LEU A 307 11.65 -19.14 9.94
N TRP A 308 12.73 -18.75 10.60
CA TRP A 308 12.99 -17.38 11.02
C TRP A 308 14.27 -16.91 10.35
N ARG A 309 14.19 -15.83 9.58
CA ARG A 309 15.34 -15.20 8.95
C ARG A 309 15.50 -13.79 9.52
N PRO A 310 16.46 -13.56 10.44
CA PRO A 310 16.79 -12.22 10.91
C PRO A 310 17.13 -11.31 9.72
N LEU A 311 16.63 -10.08 9.75
CA LEU A 311 16.90 -9.07 8.72
C LEU A 311 18.28 -8.44 8.93
N ALA A 312 18.86 -7.90 7.86
CA ALA A 312 20.12 -7.20 7.91
C ALA A 312 20.11 -5.96 7.01
N ASN A 313 21.10 -5.09 7.20
CA ASN A 313 21.40 -3.97 6.32
C ASN A 313 22.73 -4.23 5.57
N PRO A 314 22.69 -4.97 4.44
CA PRO A 314 23.90 -5.36 3.73
C PRO A 314 24.54 -4.17 2.99
N GLN A 315 25.86 -4.23 2.75
CA GLN A 315 26.62 -3.20 2.02
C GLN A 315 26.26 -3.09 0.52
N ARG A 316 25.62 -4.13 -0.02
CA ARG A 316 25.13 -4.23 -1.40
C ARG A 316 23.73 -4.83 -1.37
N LEU A 317 22.99 -4.72 -2.47
CA LEU A 317 21.68 -5.36 -2.59
C LEU A 317 21.79 -6.84 -2.23
N GLY A 318 21.16 -7.24 -1.13
CA GLY A 318 20.92 -8.63 -0.77
C GLY A 318 19.65 -9.12 -1.45
N GLN A 319 19.74 -10.27 -2.11
CA GLN A 319 18.58 -10.97 -2.63
C GLN A 319 18.66 -12.43 -2.17
N GLN A 320 17.63 -12.87 -1.46
CA GLN A 320 17.46 -14.26 -1.05
C GLN A 320 16.19 -14.81 -1.68
N SER A 321 16.29 -16.01 -2.25
CA SER A 321 15.19 -16.66 -2.95
C SER A 321 14.96 -18.04 -2.34
N LEU A 322 13.77 -18.26 -1.78
CA LEU A 322 13.40 -19.49 -1.09
C LEU A 322 12.25 -20.16 -1.85
N PRO A 323 12.44 -21.32 -2.50
CA PRO A 323 11.33 -22.11 -3.02
C PRO A 323 10.37 -22.48 -1.89
N VAL A 324 9.06 -22.30 -2.11
CA VAL A 324 8.06 -22.57 -1.06
C VAL A 324 6.87 -23.34 -1.61
N PRO A 325 6.27 -24.24 -0.80
CA PRO A 325 5.05 -24.94 -1.21
C PRO A 325 3.85 -23.98 -1.30
N PRO A 326 2.80 -24.34 -2.07
CA PRO A 326 1.55 -23.62 -2.09
C PRO A 326 0.98 -23.43 -0.68
N GLY A 327 0.40 -22.27 -0.41
CA GLY A 327 -0.19 -21.97 0.91
C GLY A 327 0.81 -21.49 1.98
N THR A 328 2.08 -21.27 1.62
CA THR A 328 3.08 -20.76 2.56
C THR A 328 2.70 -19.38 3.13
N VAL A 329 2.64 -19.30 4.45
CA VAL A 329 2.44 -18.05 5.20
C VAL A 329 3.79 -17.38 5.37
N TYR A 330 3.84 -16.05 5.23
CA TYR A 330 5.07 -15.30 5.49
C TYR A 330 4.77 -13.93 6.05
N GLY A 331 5.73 -13.32 6.74
CA GLY A 331 5.51 -12.03 7.38
C GLY A 331 6.79 -11.33 7.78
N LEU A 332 6.74 -10.01 7.85
CA LEU A 332 7.80 -9.20 8.45
C LEU A 332 7.36 -8.87 9.87
N LEU A 333 8.12 -9.37 10.84
CA LEU A 333 7.78 -9.28 12.26
C LEU A 333 8.71 -8.33 12.97
N GLN A 334 8.18 -7.73 14.02
CA GLN A 334 8.91 -7.04 15.08
C GLN A 334 8.71 -7.90 16.34
N ARG A 335 9.67 -8.79 16.64
CA ARG A 335 9.64 -9.66 17.83
C ARG A 335 10.18 -8.96 19.06
N ASP A 336 11.24 -8.18 18.92
CA ASP A 336 11.73 -7.36 20.01
C ASP A 336 10.81 -6.15 20.23
N ARG A 337 10.29 -6.04 21.46
CA ARG A 337 9.32 -5.02 21.86
C ARG A 337 9.71 -4.33 23.17
N ASP A 338 10.95 -4.48 23.62
CA ASP A 338 11.43 -3.78 24.82
C ASP A 338 11.86 -2.35 24.46
N PHE A 339 11.22 -1.35 25.05
CA PHE A 339 11.59 0.06 24.84
C PHE A 339 13.07 0.33 25.14
N GLY A 340 13.68 -0.38 26.10
CA GLY A 340 15.08 -0.24 26.45
C GLY A 340 16.06 -0.54 25.30
N HIS A 341 15.63 -1.30 24.29
CA HIS A 341 16.43 -1.62 23.10
C HIS A 341 16.30 -0.58 21.97
N TYR A 342 15.32 0.32 22.04
CA TYR A 342 15.09 1.33 20.99
C TYR A 342 15.27 2.75 21.50
N GLN A 343 14.77 3.06 22.70
CA GLN A 343 14.90 4.35 23.38
C GLN A 343 14.38 5.55 22.54
N ASP A 344 13.49 5.31 21.57
CA ASP A 344 12.98 6.32 20.63
C ASP A 344 11.50 6.64 20.92
N LEU A 345 11.24 7.82 21.47
CA LEU A 345 9.90 8.27 21.84
C LEU A 345 9.07 8.75 20.65
N ASP A 346 9.70 9.05 19.50
CA ASP A 346 9.02 9.63 18.34
C ASP A 346 8.54 8.53 17.39
N ALA A 347 9.43 7.60 17.05
CA ALA A 347 9.12 6.50 16.13
C ALA A 347 8.49 5.28 16.84
N ALA A 348 8.79 5.08 18.13
CA ALA A 348 8.29 3.97 18.95
C ALA A 348 8.35 2.62 18.21
N PHE A 349 9.55 2.28 17.73
CA PHE A 349 9.81 1.10 16.89
C PHE A 349 9.32 -0.22 17.52
N GLU A 350 9.49 -0.37 18.83
CA GLU A 350 9.03 -1.51 19.64
C GLU A 350 7.52 -1.72 19.59
N ALA A 351 6.77 -0.64 19.40
CA ALA A 351 5.32 -0.63 19.34
C ALA A 351 4.78 -0.77 17.90
N GLN A 352 5.64 -0.71 16.88
CA GLN A 352 5.22 -0.87 15.49
C GLN A 352 4.69 -2.30 15.24
N PRO A 353 3.63 -2.44 14.44
CA PRO A 353 3.01 -3.74 14.22
C PRO A 353 3.87 -4.63 13.32
N SER A 354 3.84 -5.93 13.57
CA SER A 354 4.20 -6.95 12.60
C SER A 354 3.11 -7.08 11.54
N VAL A 355 3.44 -7.65 10.38
CA VAL A 355 2.45 -8.08 9.38
C VAL A 355 2.73 -9.51 8.92
N VAL A 356 1.67 -10.32 8.88
CA VAL A 356 1.72 -11.70 8.37
C VAL A 356 0.69 -11.88 7.26
N LEU A 357 1.13 -12.37 6.11
CA LEU A 357 0.31 -12.76 4.97
C LEU A 357 -0.03 -14.25 5.03
N GLU A 358 -1.33 -14.53 5.03
CA GLU A 358 -1.90 -15.88 4.93
C GLU A 358 -2.59 -16.05 3.56
N PRO A 359 -2.00 -16.83 2.63
CA PRO A 359 -2.61 -17.06 1.32
C PRO A 359 -3.86 -17.92 1.43
N GLN A 360 -4.86 -17.65 0.58
CA GLN A 360 -6.11 -18.42 0.50
C GLN A 360 -6.41 -18.91 -0.92
N LYS A 361 -6.09 -18.12 -1.95
CA LYS A 361 -6.27 -18.47 -3.37
C LYS A 361 -5.18 -17.82 -4.23
N GLY A 362 -4.70 -18.56 -5.24
CA GLY A 362 -3.83 -18.06 -6.31
C GLY A 362 -2.33 -18.00 -5.98
N PHE A 363 -1.92 -18.44 -4.80
CA PHE A 363 -0.53 -18.66 -4.41
C PHE A 363 -0.14 -20.12 -4.65
N GLY A 364 0.11 -20.46 -5.91
CA GLY A 364 0.51 -21.80 -6.36
C GLY A 364 1.99 -22.11 -6.08
N ALA A 365 2.63 -22.90 -6.94
CA ALA A 365 4.06 -23.12 -6.87
C ALA A 365 4.85 -21.83 -7.17
N GLY A 366 5.92 -21.60 -6.43
CA GLY A 366 6.73 -20.40 -6.57
C GLY A 366 7.82 -20.33 -5.51
N ARG A 367 8.23 -19.10 -5.22
CA ARG A 367 9.28 -18.81 -4.24
C ARG A 367 9.02 -17.51 -3.51
N LEU A 368 9.49 -17.39 -2.28
CA LEU A 368 9.59 -16.10 -1.59
C LEU A 368 10.90 -15.43 -1.98
N GLU A 369 10.82 -14.16 -2.34
CA GLU A 369 11.99 -13.29 -2.48
C GLU A 369 12.06 -12.37 -1.26
N LEU A 370 13.25 -12.26 -0.67
CA LEU A 370 13.60 -11.25 0.32
C LEU A 370 14.69 -10.36 -0.30
N LEU A 371 14.40 -9.06 -0.42
CA LEU A 371 15.34 -8.04 -0.85
C LEU A 371 15.72 -7.16 0.33
N GLU A 372 17.02 -6.94 0.50
CA GLU A 372 17.61 -6.12 1.55
C GLU A 372 18.52 -5.08 0.88
N LEU A 373 18.13 -3.81 0.93
CA LEU A 373 18.86 -2.71 0.28
C LEU A 373 19.74 -1.97 1.30
N PRO A 374 20.92 -1.48 0.91
CA PRO A 374 21.75 -0.67 1.78
C PRO A 374 21.06 0.67 2.11
N VAL A 375 20.96 0.98 3.40
CA VAL A 375 20.56 2.29 3.93
C VAL A 375 21.56 2.83 4.93
N ARG A 376 21.49 4.14 5.17
CA ARG A 376 22.37 4.88 6.09
C ARG A 376 21.61 5.56 7.23
N ASP A 377 20.28 5.47 7.22
CA ASP A 377 19.38 6.06 8.18
C ASP A 377 18.13 5.18 8.33
N GLY A 378 17.37 5.41 9.40
CA GLY A 378 16.09 4.75 9.66
C GLY A 378 14.88 5.34 8.93
N LEU A 379 15.08 6.26 7.97
CA LEU A 379 13.98 6.95 7.30
C LEU A 379 13.45 6.18 6.08
N ASN A 380 14.32 5.40 5.45
CA ASN A 380 14.03 4.75 4.17
C ASN A 380 13.70 3.26 4.35
N GLN A 381 12.64 2.79 3.69
CA GLN A 381 12.34 1.36 3.63
C GLN A 381 13.39 0.65 2.79
N ASN A 382 13.89 -0.48 3.28
CA ASN A 382 14.96 -1.21 2.64
C ASN A 382 14.81 -2.72 2.71
N VAL A 383 13.71 -3.21 3.26
CA VAL A 383 13.38 -4.64 3.32
C VAL A 383 12.11 -4.87 2.52
N LEU A 384 12.16 -5.76 1.54
CA LEU A 384 10.98 -6.19 0.77
C LEU A 384 10.87 -7.72 0.80
N ALA A 385 9.67 -8.24 1.09
CA ALA A 385 9.38 -9.67 1.03
C ALA A 385 8.11 -9.90 0.20
N TYR A 386 8.16 -10.78 -0.79
CA TYR A 386 7.00 -11.10 -1.64
C TYR A 386 7.08 -12.48 -2.27
N PHE A 387 5.93 -13.03 -2.63
CA PHE A 387 5.82 -14.30 -3.34
C PHE A 387 5.93 -14.09 -4.85
N VAL A 388 6.83 -14.82 -5.51
CA VAL A 388 6.95 -14.87 -6.97
C VAL A 388 6.38 -16.19 -7.49
N PRO A 389 5.30 -16.16 -8.29
CA PRO A 389 4.77 -17.37 -8.90
C PRO A 389 5.77 -17.96 -9.89
N GLN A 390 5.80 -19.28 -10.00
CA GLN A 390 6.61 -19.97 -11.01
C GLN A 390 6.06 -19.73 -12.43
N ALA A 391 4.74 -19.66 -12.56
CA ALA A 391 4.08 -19.34 -13.81
C ALA A 391 4.33 -17.87 -14.18
N LYS A 392 4.80 -17.64 -15.41
CA LYS A 392 4.93 -16.30 -15.98
C LYS A 392 3.58 -15.83 -16.50
N VAL A 393 3.38 -14.51 -16.45
CA VAL A 393 2.21 -13.84 -17.05
C VAL A 393 2.59 -13.23 -18.40
N ARG A 394 1.60 -13.15 -19.29
CA ARG A 394 1.66 -12.56 -20.62
C ARG A 394 0.53 -11.53 -20.78
N ALA A 395 0.61 -10.74 -21.85
CA ALA A 395 -0.50 -9.90 -22.29
C ALA A 395 -1.80 -10.71 -22.39
N GLY A 396 -2.89 -10.16 -21.83
CA GLY A 396 -4.22 -10.77 -21.81
C GLY A 396 -4.45 -11.80 -20.70
N ASP A 397 -3.41 -12.21 -19.96
CA ASP A 397 -3.59 -13.12 -18.82
C ASP A 397 -4.38 -12.43 -17.70
N HIS A 398 -5.03 -13.27 -16.89
CA HIS A 398 -5.84 -12.87 -15.74
C HIS A 398 -5.45 -13.71 -14.52
N LEU A 399 -5.26 -13.06 -13.36
CA LEU A 399 -4.98 -13.72 -12.09
C LEU A 399 -5.98 -13.31 -11.02
N SER A 400 -6.50 -14.31 -10.30
CA SER A 400 -7.42 -14.13 -9.16
C SER A 400 -6.74 -14.57 -7.87
N LEU A 401 -6.64 -13.65 -6.92
CA LEU A 401 -5.94 -13.83 -5.64
C LEU A 401 -6.89 -13.62 -4.47
N ARG A 402 -6.68 -14.41 -3.42
CA ARG A 402 -7.28 -14.16 -2.11
C ARG A 402 -6.25 -14.42 -1.02
N TYR A 403 -6.12 -13.48 -0.10
CA TYR A 403 -5.23 -13.61 1.05
C TYR A 403 -5.72 -12.76 2.21
N ARG A 404 -5.12 -12.97 3.38
CA ARG A 404 -5.38 -12.18 4.57
C ARG A 404 -4.06 -11.64 5.09
N LEU A 405 -4.05 -10.37 5.50
CA LEU A 405 -2.96 -9.81 6.28
C LEU A 405 -3.41 -9.67 7.73
N ARG A 406 -2.56 -10.07 8.67
CA ARG A 406 -2.74 -9.87 10.11
C ARG A 406 -1.70 -8.88 10.59
N TRP A 407 -2.17 -7.83 11.22
CA TRP A 407 -1.37 -6.72 11.72
C TRP A 407 -1.43 -6.69 13.24
N GLY A 408 -0.28 -6.70 13.90
CA GLY A 408 -0.22 -6.61 15.36
C GLY A 408 1.07 -7.16 15.95
N ASP A 409 1.04 -7.46 17.24
CA ASP A 409 2.20 -7.88 18.04
C ASP A 409 2.41 -9.40 18.09
N ARG A 410 1.36 -10.20 17.84
CA ARG A 410 1.43 -11.67 17.94
C ARG A 410 1.77 -12.34 16.62
N GLU A 411 2.75 -13.23 16.68
CA GLU A 411 2.99 -14.25 15.67
C GLU A 411 1.84 -15.27 15.64
N PRO A 412 1.13 -15.45 14.50
CA PRO A 412 0.07 -16.44 14.38
C PRO A 412 0.60 -17.87 14.50
N GLY A 413 -0.04 -18.72 15.29
CA GLY A 413 0.29 -20.15 15.36
C GLY A 413 1.55 -20.50 16.15
N ALA A 414 2.09 -19.59 16.96
CA ALA A 414 3.23 -19.86 17.82
C ALA A 414 2.86 -20.84 18.96
N GLN A 415 3.02 -22.15 18.71
CA GLN A 415 2.88 -23.21 19.71
C GLN A 415 4.22 -23.83 20.13
N ALA A 416 5.29 -23.59 19.37
CA ALA A 416 6.67 -24.02 19.68
C ALA A 416 7.56 -22.82 20.07
N GLY A 417 8.74 -23.09 20.64
CA GLY A 417 9.77 -22.08 20.96
C GLY A 417 10.16 -21.24 19.74
N ARG A 418 10.42 -19.95 19.93
CA ARG A 418 10.60 -18.97 18.84
C ARG A 418 11.85 -18.14 19.11
N VAL A 419 12.62 -17.83 18.07
CA VAL A 419 13.79 -16.97 18.25
C VAL A 419 13.37 -15.60 18.79
N LEU A 420 13.85 -15.23 19.98
CA LEU A 420 13.61 -13.95 20.61
C LEU A 420 14.65 -12.91 20.21
N ALA A 421 15.90 -13.34 20.06
CA ALA A 421 17.04 -12.47 19.75
C ALA A 421 18.07 -13.21 18.91
N THR A 422 18.85 -12.46 18.12
CA THR A 422 20.02 -12.98 17.41
C THR A 422 21.16 -12.01 17.57
N ARG A 423 22.19 -12.41 18.34
CA ARG A 423 23.36 -11.57 18.61
C ARG A 423 24.58 -12.10 17.89
N VAL A 424 25.37 -11.21 17.32
CA VAL A 424 26.57 -11.57 16.54
C VAL A 424 27.83 -11.02 17.18
N ALA A 425 28.71 -11.92 17.61
CA ALA A 425 30.06 -11.58 18.03
C ALA A 425 31.06 -11.94 16.93
N ARG A 426 31.98 -11.02 16.59
CA ARG A 426 33.06 -11.25 15.62
C ARG A 426 34.39 -11.09 16.31
N GLN A 427 35.17 -12.17 16.38
CA GLN A 427 36.49 -12.18 17.00
C GLN A 427 37.44 -13.07 16.19
N ASP A 428 38.64 -12.56 15.88
CA ASP A 428 39.72 -13.30 15.21
C ASP A 428 39.29 -14.02 13.90
N GLY A 429 38.43 -13.38 13.11
CA GLY A 429 37.90 -13.93 11.86
C GLY A 429 36.78 -14.96 12.03
N VAL A 430 36.39 -15.29 13.27
CA VAL A 430 35.26 -16.16 13.60
C VAL A 430 34.04 -15.31 13.93
N SER A 431 32.87 -15.73 13.41
CA SER A 431 31.58 -15.14 13.79
C SER A 431 30.79 -16.15 14.62
N THR A 432 30.43 -15.76 15.85
CA THR A 432 29.58 -16.53 16.75
C THR A 432 28.19 -15.92 16.76
N TYR A 433 27.18 -16.77 16.63
CA TYR A 433 25.77 -16.39 16.67
C TYR A 433 25.15 -16.95 17.95
N GLN A 434 24.68 -16.06 18.82
CA GLN A 434 23.87 -16.42 19.98
C GLN A 434 22.40 -16.26 19.61
N ILE A 435 21.61 -17.32 19.78
CA ILE A 435 20.20 -17.37 19.41
C ILE A 435 19.40 -17.78 20.65
N ASP A 436 18.55 -16.87 21.14
CA ASP A 436 17.69 -17.10 22.29
C ASP A 436 16.29 -17.56 21.81
N PHE A 437 15.64 -18.51 22.49
CA PHE A 437 14.39 -19.18 22.06
C PHE A 437 13.25 -19.10 23.07
#